data_AF-A0A970J2P8-F1
#
_entry.id   AF-A0A970J2P8-F1
#
_cell.length_a   1.000
_cell.length_b   1.000
_cell.length_c   1.000
_cell.angle_alpha   90.00
_cell.angle_beta   90.00
_cell.angle_gamma   90.00
#
_symmetry.space_group_name_H-M   'P 1'
#
loop_
_entity.id
_entity.type
_entity.pdbx_description
1 polymer ?
#
loop_
_entity_poly.entity_id
_entity_poly.type
_entity_poly.pdbx_seq_one_letter_code
_entity_poly.pdbx_strand_id
1 'polypeptide(L)'
;MRIDAQTVQTAISNSAPARPQQPAVSEEEQRLREKCREFEAILLQKMVEVMQGDTSLFGQGVQGEYFRSMFAEFIAKEMAKNPGLGLTESIMRALLERTKAQTIKGMDERIAGQLDEGESEETNERLDEAK
;
A
#
# COMPACT_ATOMS: atom_id res chain seq x y z
N MET A 1 -19.06 40.72 49.51
CA MET A 1 -19.36 39.52 48.72
C MET A 1 -18.35 39.48 47.57
N ARG A 2 -17.29 38.67 47.71
CA ARG A 2 -16.24 38.47 46.70
C ARG A 2 -16.62 37.20 45.94
N ILE A 3 -16.74 37.26 44.62
CA ILE A 3 -16.98 36.08 43.79
C ILE A 3 -15.62 35.67 43.22
N ASP A 4 -15.13 34.53 43.68
CA ASP A 4 -13.82 33.98 43.30
C ASP A 4 -13.84 33.51 41.84
N ALA A 5 -12.85 33.95 41.07
CA ALA A 5 -12.67 33.65 39.65
C ALA A 5 -12.28 32.18 39.36
N GLN A 6 -12.30 31.30 40.37
CA GLN A 6 -11.90 29.90 40.22
C GLN A 6 -13.03 28.93 39.89
N THR A 7 -14.29 29.34 39.93
CA THR A 7 -15.42 28.44 39.63
C THR A 7 -15.73 28.31 38.14
N VAL A 8 -15.17 29.17 37.28
CA VAL A 8 -15.49 29.17 35.83
C VAL A 8 -14.51 28.31 35.01
N GLN A 9 -13.39 27.84 35.60
CA GLN A 9 -12.36 27.13 34.84
C GLN A 9 -12.62 25.63 34.64
N THR A 10 -13.62 25.04 35.30
CA THR A 10 -13.86 23.58 35.25
C THR A 10 -14.92 23.13 34.23
N ALA A 11 -15.51 24.04 33.44
CA ALA A 11 -16.65 23.72 32.58
C ALA A 11 -16.37 23.82 31.06
N ILE A 12 -15.11 23.79 30.63
CA ILE A 12 -14.77 23.62 29.20
C ILE A 12 -13.82 22.44 28.99
N SER A 13 -14.20 21.27 29.53
CA SER A 13 -13.78 19.99 28.94
C SER A 13 -14.41 19.91 27.55
N ASN A 14 -13.66 20.38 26.57
CA ASN A 14 -14.00 20.40 25.16
C ASN A 14 -14.17 18.95 24.67
N SER A 15 -15.42 18.49 24.60
CA SER A 15 -15.83 17.26 23.93
C SER A 15 -15.68 17.44 22.42
N ALA A 16 -14.44 17.32 21.93
CA ALA A 16 -14.21 17.10 20.51
C ALA A 16 -14.87 15.76 20.12
N PRO A 17 -15.69 15.71 19.05
CA PRO A 17 -16.21 14.44 18.58
C PRO A 17 -15.04 13.54 18.23
N ALA A 18 -15.08 12.30 18.73
CA ALA A 18 -14.08 11.28 18.43
C ALA A 18 -13.97 11.16 16.91
N ARG A 19 -12.89 11.72 16.35
CA ARG A 19 -12.52 11.50 14.96
C ARG A 19 -12.43 9.98 14.81
N PRO A 20 -13.12 9.35 13.83
CA PRO A 20 -12.91 7.94 13.57
C PRO A 20 -11.41 7.75 13.40
N GLN A 21 -10.80 7.00 14.32
CA GLN A 21 -9.39 6.69 14.26
C GLN A 21 -9.20 5.95 12.94
N GLN A 22 -8.59 6.64 11.99
CA GLN A 22 -8.17 6.05 10.73
C GLN A 22 -7.39 4.78 11.11
N PRO A 23 -7.77 3.60 10.60
CA PRO A 23 -7.15 2.36 11.01
C PRO A 23 -5.64 2.52 10.87
N ALA A 24 -4.90 2.22 11.93
CA ALA A 24 -3.46 2.29 11.90
C ALA A 24 -2.97 1.46 10.70
N VAL A 25 -2.21 2.10 9.80
CA VAL A 25 -1.61 1.46 8.64
C VAL A 25 -0.79 0.27 9.16
N SER A 26 -1.04 -0.93 8.63
CA SER A 26 -0.30 -2.11 9.09
C SER A 26 1.18 -1.97 8.73
N GLU A 27 2.07 -2.59 9.50
CA GLU A 27 3.50 -2.61 9.19
C GLU A 27 3.75 -3.15 7.76
N GLU A 28 2.96 -4.13 7.35
CA GLU A 28 3.01 -4.70 6.00
C GLU A 28 2.60 -3.69 4.92
N GLU A 29 1.54 -2.90 5.15
CA GLU A 29 1.12 -1.86 4.21
C GLU A 29 2.17 -0.75 4.10
N GLN A 30 2.81 -0.38 5.22
CA GLN A 30 3.90 0.58 5.23
C GLN A 30 5.12 0.08 4.44
N ARG A 31 5.51 -1.19 4.65
CA ARG A 31 6.60 -1.81 3.89
C ARG A 31 6.28 -1.91 2.40
N LEU A 32 5.04 -2.24 2.04
CA LEU A 32 4.60 -2.28 0.65
C LEU A 32 4.67 -0.90 0.00
N ARG A 33 4.23 0.14 0.71
CA ARG A 33 4.32 1.54 0.27
C ARG A 33 5.77 1.96 0.02
N GLU A 34 6.68 1.60 0.91
CA GLU A 34 8.12 1.89 0.75
C GLU A 34 8.69 1.23 -0.52
N LYS A 35 8.33 -0.03 -0.79
CA LYS A 35 8.75 -0.73 -2.01
C LYS A 35 8.15 -0.11 -3.28
N CYS A 36 6.90 0.34 -3.22
CA CYS A 36 6.28 1.06 -4.34
C CYS A 36 6.98 2.41 -4.59
N ARG A 37 7.40 3.12 -3.53
CA ARG A 37 8.17 4.36 -3.65
C ARG A 37 9.56 4.14 -4.23
N GLU A 38 10.26 3.07 -3.83
CA GLU A 38 11.55 2.69 -4.41
C GLU A 38 11.43 2.46 -5.92
N PHE A 39 10.34 1.82 -6.36
CA PHE A 39 10.07 1.63 -7.78
C PHE A 39 9.82 2.96 -8.52
N GLU A 40 9.02 3.86 -7.93
CA GLU A 40 8.80 5.20 -8.48
C GLU A 40 10.11 5.98 -8.63
N ALA A 41 11.02 5.87 -7.65
CA ALA A 41 12.35 6.47 -7.74
C ALA A 41 13.18 5.92 -8.91
N ILE A 42 13.13 4.62 -9.18
CA ILE A 42 13.84 4.03 -10.33
C ILE A 42 13.31 4.59 -11.65
N LEU A 43 11.98 4.72 -11.79
CA LEU A 43 11.40 5.29 -13.00
C LEU A 43 11.79 6.76 -13.15
N LEU A 44 11.69 7.54 -12.08
CA LEU A 44 12.10 8.94 -12.03
C LEU A 44 13.58 9.10 -12.39
N GLN A 45 14.44 8.19 -11.93
CA GLN A 45 15.85 8.21 -12.29
C GLN A 45 16.03 8.11 -13.81
N LYS A 46 15.31 7.20 -14.47
CA LYS A 46 15.38 7.07 -15.94
C LYS A 46 14.86 8.30 -16.66
N MET A 47 13.81 8.94 -16.14
CA MET A 47 13.31 10.21 -16.68
C MET A 47 14.36 11.32 -16.53
N VAL A 48 14.95 11.45 -15.35
CA VAL A 48 15.98 12.46 -15.04
C VAL A 48 17.24 12.23 -15.90
N GLU A 49 17.69 10.99 -16.05
CA GLU A 49 18.83 10.63 -16.91
C GLU A 49 18.62 11.14 -18.36
N VAL A 50 17.41 10.98 -18.91
CA VAL A 50 17.04 11.47 -20.25
C VAL A 50 16.95 12.99 -20.28
N MET A 51 16.32 13.62 -19.27
CA MET A 51 16.16 15.07 -19.19
C MET A 51 17.49 15.82 -19.08
N GLN A 52 18.51 15.23 -18.45
CA GLN A 52 19.84 15.84 -18.32
C GLN A 52 20.55 16.03 -19.67
N GLY A 53 20.22 15.21 -20.67
CA GLY A 53 20.88 15.24 -21.98
C GLY A 53 22.41 15.08 -21.90
N ASP A 54 23.10 15.47 -22.95
CA ASP A 54 24.56 15.48 -23.00
C ASP A 54 25.08 16.82 -22.48
N THR A 55 25.38 16.86 -21.18
CA THR A 55 25.92 18.05 -20.50
C THR A 55 27.38 17.86 -20.12
N SER A 56 28.20 18.90 -20.32
CA SER A 56 29.60 18.91 -19.88
C SER A 56 29.77 19.16 -18.37
N LEU A 57 28.67 19.34 -17.63
CA LEU A 57 28.66 19.69 -16.20
C LEU A 57 29.38 18.66 -15.33
N PHE A 58 29.32 17.38 -15.69
CA PHE A 58 29.89 16.28 -14.89
C PHE A 58 31.29 15.86 -15.35
N GLY A 59 31.86 16.55 -16.35
CA GLY A 59 33.09 16.11 -17.01
C GLY A 59 32.86 15.01 -18.04
N GLN A 60 33.94 14.53 -18.67
CA GLN A 60 33.90 13.53 -19.73
C GLN A 60 34.40 12.16 -19.25
N GLY A 61 33.98 11.11 -19.95
CA GLY A 61 34.40 9.74 -19.69
C GLY A 61 33.73 9.11 -18.46
N VAL A 62 34.27 7.95 -18.03
CA VAL A 62 33.66 7.08 -17.03
C VAL A 62 33.38 7.78 -15.69
N GLN A 63 34.27 8.67 -15.26
CA GLN A 63 34.08 9.42 -14.01
C GLN A 63 32.88 10.36 -14.11
N GLY A 64 32.70 11.04 -15.24
CA GLY A 64 31.57 11.93 -15.46
C GLY A 64 30.25 11.18 -15.55
N GLU A 65 30.23 10.03 -16.23
CA GLU A 65 29.05 9.15 -16.29
C GLU A 65 28.66 8.62 -14.91
N TYR A 66 29.64 8.29 -14.07
CA TYR A 66 29.40 7.86 -12.69
C TYR A 66 28.73 8.97 -11.86
N PHE A 67 29.27 10.19 -11.88
CA PHE A 67 28.68 11.33 -11.16
C PHE A 67 27.31 11.71 -11.70
N ARG A 68 27.12 11.68 -13.02
CA ARG A 68 25.83 11.90 -13.67
C ARG A 68 24.78 10.91 -13.17
N SER A 69 25.13 9.62 -13.11
CA SER A 69 24.24 8.56 -12.65
C SER A 69 23.88 8.73 -11.18
N MET A 70 24.88 9.02 -10.34
CA MET A 70 24.68 9.26 -8.91
C MET A 70 23.78 10.49 -8.67
N PHE A 71 24.00 11.56 -9.43
CA PHE A 71 23.16 12.77 -9.37
C PHE A 71 21.71 12.47 -9.78
N ALA A 72 21.51 11.76 -10.89
CA ALA A 72 20.18 11.35 -11.32
C ALA A 72 19.46 10.51 -10.25
N GLU A 73 20.16 9.57 -9.61
CA GLU A 73 19.63 8.75 -8.52
C GLU A 73 19.20 9.60 -7.32
N PHE A 74 20.02 10.56 -6.89
CA PHE A 74 19.67 11.44 -5.77
C PHE A 74 18.44 12.29 -6.06
N ILE A 75 18.41 12.93 -7.23
CA ILE A 75 17.27 13.76 -7.64
C ILE A 75 16.00 12.90 -7.71
N ALA A 76 16.09 11.72 -8.29
CA ALA A 76 14.94 10.82 -8.40
C ALA A 76 14.42 10.33 -7.04
N LYS A 77 15.32 9.98 -6.11
CA LYS A 77 14.93 9.62 -4.73
C LYS A 77 14.25 10.78 -4.01
N GLU A 78 14.71 12.01 -4.22
CA GLU A 78 14.08 13.19 -3.62
C GLU A 78 12.72 13.47 -4.27
N MET A 79 12.62 13.36 -5.59
CA MET A 79 11.37 13.51 -6.34
C MET A 79 10.33 12.45 -5.99
N ALA A 80 10.76 11.23 -5.64
CA ALA A 80 9.87 10.16 -5.18
C ALA A 80 9.36 10.36 -3.74
N LYS A 81 9.91 11.32 -2.98
CA LYS A 81 9.34 11.69 -1.68
C LYS A 81 8.08 12.54 -1.88
N ASN A 82 7.21 12.50 -0.87
CA ASN A 82 5.84 13.01 -0.93
C ASN A 82 5.73 14.44 -1.54
N PRO A 83 4.76 14.71 -2.43
CA PRO A 83 3.70 13.81 -2.92
C PRO A 83 4.12 12.86 -4.05
N GLY A 84 5.38 12.89 -4.53
CA GLY A 84 5.80 12.07 -5.68
C GLY A 84 5.05 12.39 -6.98
N LEU A 85 5.02 11.44 -7.92
CA LEU A 85 4.17 11.49 -9.11
C LEU A 85 2.84 10.72 -8.93
N GLY A 86 2.61 10.15 -7.75
CA GLY A 86 1.43 9.33 -7.47
C GLY A 86 1.49 7.93 -8.08
N LEU A 87 2.65 7.50 -8.57
CA LEU A 87 2.83 6.15 -9.10
C LEU A 87 2.84 5.14 -7.96
N THR A 88 3.40 5.52 -6.81
CA THR A 88 3.38 4.71 -5.57
C THR A 88 1.96 4.26 -5.24
N GLU A 89 1.00 5.19 -5.20
CA GLU A 89 -0.41 4.95 -4.90
C GLU A 89 -1.09 4.12 -5.98
N SER A 90 -0.74 4.36 -7.25
CA SER A 90 -1.29 3.64 -8.39
C SER A 90 -0.87 2.17 -8.39
N ILE A 91 0.40 1.89 -8.13
CA ILE A 91 0.93 0.52 -8.00
C ILE A 91 0.30 -0.16 -6.78
N MET A 92 0.28 0.53 -5.63
CA MET A 92 -0.29 -0.03 -4.41
C MET A 92 -1.76 -0.41 -4.60
N ARG A 93 -2.56 0.45 -5.26
CA ARG A 93 -3.96 0.16 -5.58
C ARG A 93 -4.09 -1.08 -6.47
N ALA A 94 -3.30 -1.16 -7.54
CA ALA A 94 -3.31 -2.31 -8.45
C ALA A 94 -2.92 -3.63 -7.76
N LEU A 95 -1.93 -3.58 -6.87
CA LEU A 95 -1.51 -4.76 -6.09
C LEU A 95 -2.61 -5.21 -5.11
N LEU A 96 -3.24 -4.26 -4.40
CA LEU A 96 -4.33 -4.58 -3.47
C LEU A 96 -5.56 -5.15 -4.20
N GLU A 97 -5.91 -4.60 -5.37
CA GLU A 97 -6.99 -5.13 -6.21
C GLU A 97 -6.69 -6.56 -6.67
N ARG A 98 -5.45 -6.83 -7.10
CA ARG A 98 -5.01 -8.17 -7.50
C ARG A 98 -5.08 -9.17 -6.35
N THR A 99 -4.59 -8.80 -5.16
CA THR A 99 -4.63 -9.68 -3.98
C THR A 99 -6.07 -10.03 -3.60
N LYS A 100 -6.97 -9.04 -3.57
CA LYS A 100 -8.41 -9.27 -3.30
C LYS A 100 -9.03 -10.25 -4.31
N ALA A 101 -8.76 -10.06 -5.61
CA ALA A 101 -9.26 -10.95 -6.65
C ALA A 101 -8.74 -12.38 -6.50
N GLN A 102 -7.47 -12.57 -6.11
CA GLN A 102 -6.89 -13.89 -5.85
C GLN A 102 -7.49 -14.57 -4.61
N THR A 103 -7.77 -13.82 -3.54
CA THR A 103 -8.43 -14.35 -2.35
C THR A 103 -9.85 -14.85 -2.67
N ILE A 104 -10.62 -14.09 -3.45
CA ILE A 104 -11.97 -14.47 -3.85
C ILE A 104 -11.96 -15.76 -4.70
N LYS A 105 -11.07 -15.83 -5.69
CA LYS A 105 -10.93 -17.04 -6.53
C LYS A 105 -10.55 -18.27 -5.70
N GLY A 106 -9.61 -18.14 -4.77
CA GLY A 106 -9.21 -19.25 -3.90
C GLY A 106 -10.29 -19.68 -2.90
N MET A 107 -11.20 -18.78 -2.51
CA MET A 107 -12.37 -19.14 -1.70
C MET A 107 -13.40 -19.93 -2.50
N ASP A 108 -13.66 -19.53 -3.74
CA ASP A 108 -14.61 -20.19 -4.64
C ASP A 108 -14.17 -21.64 -4.96
N GLU A 109 -12.88 -21.85 -5.25
CA GLU A 109 -12.30 -23.18 -5.47
C GLU A 109 -12.37 -24.10 -4.23
N ARG A 110 -12.27 -23.53 -3.01
CA ARG A 110 -12.39 -24.29 -1.77
C ARG A 110 -13.84 -24.68 -1.46
N ILE A 111 -14.79 -23.80 -1.75
CA ILE A 111 -16.22 -24.08 -1.59
C ILE A 111 -16.65 -25.16 -2.61
N ALA A 112 -16.20 -25.05 -3.86
CA ALA A 112 -16.47 -26.04 -4.89
C ALA A 112 -15.93 -27.44 -4.53
N GLY A 113 -14.71 -27.52 -3.95
CA GLY A 113 -14.14 -28.80 -3.50
C GLY A 113 -14.84 -29.43 -2.29
N GLN A 114 -15.51 -28.64 -1.44
CA GLN A 114 -16.24 -29.17 -0.27
C GLN A 114 -17.66 -29.66 -0.59
N LEU A 115 -18.21 -29.29 -1.75
CA LEU A 115 -19.55 -29.72 -2.18
C LEU A 115 -19.55 -31.05 -2.96
N ASP A 116 -18.39 -31.49 -3.45
CA ASP A 116 -18.25 -32.74 -4.23
C ASP A 116 -18.10 -33.98 -3.31
N GLU A 117 -17.61 -33.82 -2.08
CA GLU A 117 -17.39 -34.94 -1.14
C GLU A 117 -18.61 -35.27 -0.25
N GLY A 118 -19.72 -34.52 -0.37
CA GLY A 118 -20.87 -34.63 0.54
C GLY A 118 -22.06 -35.44 0.04
N GLU A 119 -22.15 -35.79 -1.24
CA GLU A 119 -23.37 -36.40 -1.82
C GLU A 119 -23.32 -37.91 -2.06
N SER A 120 -22.18 -38.59 -1.85
CA SER A 120 -22.04 -40.01 -2.17
C SER A 120 -22.35 -41.01 -1.03
N GLU A 121 -22.48 -40.57 0.23
CA GLU A 121 -22.71 -41.51 1.36
C GLU A 121 -24.17 -41.62 1.84
N GLU A 122 -25.04 -40.62 1.61
CA GLU A 122 -26.38 -40.62 2.23
C GLU A 122 -27.45 -41.40 1.44
N THR A 123 -27.15 -41.85 0.21
CA THR A 123 -28.14 -42.55 -0.64
C THR A 123 -28.11 -44.08 -0.53
N ASN A 124 -27.11 -44.66 0.12
CA ASN A 124 -26.95 -46.12 0.15
C ASN A 124 -27.54 -46.80 1.40
N GLU A 125 -27.99 -46.04 2.42
CA GLU A 125 -28.54 -46.61 3.66
C GLU A 125 -30.09 -46.68 3.66
N ARG A 126 -30.77 -46.02 2.72
CA ARG A 126 -32.25 -46.01 2.63
C ARG A 126 -32.84 -47.12 1.75
N LEU A 127 -32.02 -47.98 1.16
CA LEU A 127 -32.45 -49.06 0.25
C LEU A 127 -32.51 -50.44 0.91
N ASP A 128 -32.00 -50.61 2.13
CA ASP A 128 -32.00 -51.91 2.84
C ASP A 128 -33.17 -52.10 3.82
N GLU A 129 -34.00 -51.08 4.09
CA GLU A 129 -35.20 -51.22 4.96
C GLU A 129 -36.48 -51.61 4.19
N ALA A 130 -36.41 -51.86 2.88
CA ALA A 130 -37.58 -52.14 2.03
C ALA A 130 -37.62 -53.55 1.41
N LYS A 131 -36.97 -54.54 2.02
CA LYS A 131 -37.10 -55.97 1.65
C LYS A 131 -37.49 -56.81 2.85
#